data_AF-A0A7V5LIR8-F1
#
_entry.id   AF-A0A7V5LIR8-F1
#
_cell.length_a   1.000
_cell.length_b   1.000
_cell.length_c   1.000
_cell.angle_alpha   90.00
_cell.angle_beta   90.00
_cell.angle_gamma   90.00
#
_symmetry.space_group_name_H-M   'P 1'
#
loop_
_entity.id
_entity.type
_entity.pdbx_description
1 polymer ?
#
loop_
_entity_poly.entity_id
_entity_poly.type
_entity_poly.pdbx_seq_one_letter_code
_entity_poly.pdbx_strand_id
1 'polypeptide(L)'
;VEGNLLETQIIETMVLNVLNFQSLIATKAARVRHVAGDRAVSDFGLRRAHGFGGVHASRAAVIGGCDSTSNMLAAFQYGLKAVGTMAHSFVQSFDDELTAFREYARFNPAHCILLVDTYDTLRSGLPNAIKVAKELEAEGHRLVGIRIDSGDLAYLSKKARQMLDEAGLQYVKIAVSNQLDEYVIRSLNEQQAPIDFFGVGTRLVTGQPDAALDGVYKLSALNDQPRMKISDTLIKSTLPGKKKVVRYSNGEGGFLADAIVLEEEQQIDCMYHPFEKEKHLRVSGLHQEELFIKVMEDGEIITDQKTVEEIAEFSRHRLALLPNEHKRFEYPHIYKVGISKKLMEARDAMVRQFRGED
;
A
#
# COMPACT_ATOMS: atom_id res chain seq x y z
N VAL A 1 -5.81 -18.98 13.87
CA VAL A 1 -4.82 -20.05 14.13
C VAL A 1 -5.42 -20.98 15.16
N GLU A 2 -5.40 -22.28 14.88
CA GLU A 2 -5.83 -23.33 15.79
C GLU A 2 -4.68 -24.34 15.93
N GLY A 3 -4.52 -24.93 17.12
CA GLY A 3 -3.44 -25.86 17.42
C GLY A 3 -3.17 -25.96 18.92
N ASN A 4 -2.03 -26.55 19.29
CA ASN A 4 -1.60 -26.60 20.67
C ASN A 4 -1.41 -25.18 21.26
N LEU A 5 -1.79 -24.99 22.52
CA LEU A 5 -1.68 -23.68 23.18
C LEU A 5 -0.25 -23.12 23.15
N LEU A 6 0.77 -23.95 23.39
CA LEU A 6 2.17 -23.51 23.41
C LEU A 6 2.65 -23.10 22.02
N GLU A 7 2.33 -23.89 20.99
CA GLU A 7 2.71 -23.62 19.61
C GLU A 7 2.06 -22.34 19.08
N THR A 8 0.74 -22.20 19.29
CA THR A 8 -0.02 -21.02 18.87
C THR A 8 0.40 -19.75 19.60
N GLN A 9 0.95 -19.86 20.81
CA GLN A 9 1.44 -18.73 21.59
C GLN A 9 2.84 -18.27 21.14
N ILE A 10 3.72 -19.19 20.72
CA ILE A 10 5.08 -18.86 20.26
C ILE A 10 5.04 -18.03 18.97
N ILE A 11 4.12 -18.36 18.05
CA ILE A 11 4.09 -17.71 16.72
C ILE A 11 3.46 -16.31 16.73
N GLU A 12 2.77 -15.91 17.81
CA GLU A 12 2.07 -14.63 17.92
C GLU A 12 2.95 -13.45 17.49
N THR A 13 4.14 -13.33 18.07
CA THR A 13 5.03 -12.19 17.83
C THR A 13 5.46 -12.10 16.37
N MET A 14 5.81 -13.23 15.76
CA MET A 14 6.25 -13.29 14.36
C MET A 14 5.09 -12.93 13.42
N VAL A 15 3.91 -13.52 13.64
CA VAL A 15 2.71 -13.26 12.82
C VAL A 15 2.34 -11.79 12.87
N LEU A 16 2.30 -11.19 14.06
CA LEU A 16 2.01 -9.76 14.21
C LEU A 16 3.06 -8.88 13.55
N ASN A 17 4.35 -9.18 13.73
CA ASN A 17 5.43 -8.40 13.13
C ASN A 17 5.33 -8.36 11.60
N VAL A 18 5.09 -9.52 10.98
CA VAL A 18 5.03 -9.66 9.52
C VAL A 18 3.74 -9.05 8.97
N LEU A 19 2.58 -9.43 9.52
CA LEU A 19 1.28 -9.02 8.97
C LEU A 19 0.98 -7.54 9.21
N ASN A 20 1.26 -7.00 10.41
CA ASN A 20 0.99 -5.59 10.68
C ASN A 20 1.81 -4.68 9.78
N PHE A 21 3.11 -4.97 9.66
CA PHE A 21 4.01 -4.14 8.87
C PHE A 21 3.67 -4.20 7.37
N GLN A 22 3.56 -5.39 6.78
CA GLN A 22 3.28 -5.49 5.35
C GLN A 22 1.87 -4.97 4.99
N SER A 23 0.87 -5.16 5.85
CA SER A 23 -0.47 -4.61 5.62
C SER A 23 -0.48 -3.08 5.67
N LEU A 24 0.26 -2.47 6.60
CA LEU A 24 0.44 -1.03 6.69
C LEU A 24 1.04 -0.46 5.41
N ILE A 25 2.16 -1.03 4.94
CA ILE A 25 2.87 -0.55 3.76
C ILE A 25 2.03 -0.75 2.49
N ALA A 26 1.37 -1.91 2.33
CA ALA A 26 0.49 -2.17 1.19
C ALA A 26 -0.69 -1.18 1.17
N THR A 27 -1.29 -0.89 2.32
CA THR A 27 -2.37 0.11 2.44
C THR A 27 -1.88 1.51 2.08
N LYS A 28 -0.69 1.90 2.55
CA LYS A 28 -0.08 3.19 2.20
C LYS A 28 0.22 3.31 0.71
N ALA A 29 0.76 2.25 0.10
CA ALA A 29 0.99 2.20 -1.35
C ALA A 29 -0.32 2.28 -2.15
N ALA A 30 -1.40 1.63 -1.69
CA ALA A 30 -2.71 1.72 -2.33
C ALA A 30 -3.28 3.14 -2.31
N ARG A 31 -3.08 3.88 -1.21
CA ARG A 31 -3.44 5.30 -1.12
C ARG A 31 -2.63 6.16 -2.09
N VAL A 32 -1.31 5.93 -2.18
CA VAL A 32 -0.44 6.62 -3.14
C VAL A 32 -0.86 6.33 -4.59
N ARG A 33 -1.09 5.05 -4.93
CA ARG A 33 -1.62 4.62 -6.24
C ARG A 33 -2.93 5.32 -6.57
N HIS A 34 -3.86 5.38 -5.63
CA HIS A 34 -5.18 5.98 -5.85
C HIS A 34 -5.09 7.42 -6.39
N VAL A 35 -4.19 8.24 -5.83
CA VAL A 35 -3.99 9.61 -6.31
C VAL A 35 -3.01 9.71 -7.48
N ALA A 36 -2.09 8.77 -7.65
CA ALA A 36 -1.22 8.74 -8.82
C ALA A 36 -2.02 8.43 -10.11
N GLY A 37 -3.14 7.70 -10.01
CA GLY A 37 -3.90 7.24 -11.17
C GLY A 37 -3.09 6.25 -11.99
N ASP A 38 -3.04 6.42 -13.31
CA ASP A 38 -2.30 5.54 -14.23
C ASP A 38 -0.80 5.88 -14.34
N ARG A 39 -0.36 6.95 -13.70
CA ARG A 39 1.05 7.35 -13.70
C ARG A 39 1.90 6.37 -12.91
N ALA A 40 3.14 6.21 -13.32
CA ALA A 40 4.02 5.24 -12.70
C ALA A 40 4.43 5.68 -11.28
N VAL A 41 4.45 4.72 -10.34
CA VAL A 41 4.84 4.90 -8.94
C VAL A 41 5.94 3.90 -8.61
N SER A 42 7.03 4.36 -8.02
CA SER A 42 8.12 3.48 -7.59
C SER A 42 8.46 3.68 -6.12
N ASP A 43 8.75 2.56 -5.44
CA ASP A 43 9.32 2.55 -4.11
C ASP A 43 10.82 2.89 -4.17
N PHE A 44 11.21 4.03 -3.61
CA PHE A 44 12.59 4.48 -3.42
C PHE A 44 12.99 4.56 -1.94
N GLY A 45 12.27 3.82 -1.08
CA GLY A 45 12.35 3.97 0.37
C GLY A 45 13.50 3.23 1.06
N LEU A 46 14.15 2.26 0.41
CA LEU A 46 15.09 1.33 1.06
C LEU A 46 16.08 2.00 2.04
N ARG A 47 16.70 3.10 1.64
CA ARG A 47 17.71 3.81 2.47
C ARG A 47 17.17 4.43 3.77
N ARG A 48 15.84 4.49 3.94
CA ARG A 48 15.14 4.99 5.12
C ARG A 48 14.31 3.90 5.82
N ALA A 49 14.35 2.68 5.30
CA ALA A 49 13.66 1.56 5.92
C ALA A 49 14.28 1.19 7.28
N HIS A 50 13.50 0.54 8.14
CA HIS A 50 13.99 -0.01 9.40
C HIS A 50 14.76 -1.33 9.15
N GLY A 51 16.03 -1.20 8.78
CA GLY A 51 16.93 -2.34 8.51
C GLY A 51 16.40 -3.25 7.39
N PHE A 52 16.48 -4.57 7.61
CA PHE A 52 15.98 -5.57 6.64
C PHE A 52 14.47 -5.51 6.39
N GLY A 53 13.71 -4.77 7.22
CA GLY A 53 12.30 -4.49 6.95
C GLY A 53 12.07 -3.85 5.58
N GLY A 54 13.07 -3.17 5.00
CA GLY A 54 12.99 -2.62 3.65
C GLY A 54 12.68 -3.64 2.56
N VAL A 55 13.07 -4.91 2.73
CA VAL A 55 12.75 -5.98 1.77
C VAL A 55 11.26 -6.30 1.77
N HIS A 56 10.67 -6.48 2.96
CA HIS A 56 9.23 -6.69 3.12
C HIS A 56 8.42 -5.46 2.72
N ALA A 57 8.95 -4.26 2.97
CA ALA A 57 8.30 -3.02 2.57
C ALA A 57 8.20 -2.90 1.06
N SER A 58 9.27 -3.17 0.31
CA SER A 58 9.25 -3.12 -1.16
C SER A 58 8.27 -4.13 -1.77
N ARG A 59 8.21 -5.35 -1.23
CA ARG A 59 7.20 -6.35 -1.62
C ARG A 59 5.77 -5.83 -1.38
N ALA A 60 5.49 -5.36 -0.17
CA ALA A 60 4.18 -4.84 0.20
C ALA A 60 3.79 -3.60 -0.61
N ALA A 61 4.75 -2.73 -0.93
CA ALA A 61 4.54 -1.54 -1.74
C ALA A 61 4.09 -1.90 -3.17
N VAL A 62 4.68 -2.93 -3.78
CA VAL A 62 4.25 -3.42 -5.10
C VAL A 62 2.85 -4.04 -5.04
N ILE A 63 2.57 -4.87 -4.03
CA ILE A 63 1.23 -5.42 -3.78
C ILE A 63 0.18 -4.32 -3.64
N GLY A 64 0.54 -3.24 -2.94
CA GLY A 64 -0.35 -2.09 -2.71
C GLY A 64 -0.53 -1.22 -3.95
N GLY A 65 0.38 -1.25 -4.92
CA GLY A 65 0.20 -0.55 -6.19
C GLY A 65 1.41 0.21 -6.73
N CYS A 66 2.61 0.08 -6.15
CA CYS A 66 3.84 0.53 -6.81
C CYS A 66 4.15 -0.36 -8.02
N ASP A 67 4.63 0.22 -9.12
CA ASP A 67 4.98 -0.52 -10.35
C ASP A 67 6.39 -1.11 -10.30
N SER A 68 7.23 -0.60 -9.38
CA SER A 68 8.66 -0.94 -9.32
C SER A 68 9.28 -0.55 -7.98
N THR A 69 10.52 -0.99 -7.76
CA THR A 69 11.31 -0.66 -6.57
C THR A 69 12.78 -0.40 -6.92
N SER A 70 13.47 0.44 -6.16
CA SER A 70 14.94 0.54 -6.20
C SER A 70 15.66 -0.54 -5.39
N ASN A 71 14.92 -1.39 -4.67
CA ASN A 71 15.49 -2.43 -3.82
C ASN A 71 15.83 -3.68 -4.64
N MET A 72 17.10 -3.78 -5.06
CA MET A 72 17.59 -4.90 -5.86
C MET A 72 17.39 -6.27 -5.19
N LEU A 73 17.51 -6.36 -3.86
CA LEU A 73 17.32 -7.62 -3.14
C LEU A 73 15.86 -8.06 -3.18
N ALA A 74 14.92 -7.15 -2.93
CA ALA A 74 13.50 -7.46 -3.03
C ALA A 74 13.08 -7.79 -4.46
N ALA A 75 13.60 -7.07 -5.45
CA ALA A 75 13.38 -7.36 -6.86
C ALA A 75 13.84 -8.77 -7.24
N PHE A 76 15.04 -9.15 -6.81
CA PHE A 76 15.56 -10.50 -7.04
C PHE A 76 14.73 -11.58 -6.32
N GLN A 77 14.43 -11.38 -5.04
CA GLN A 77 13.72 -12.40 -4.23
C GLN A 77 12.27 -12.62 -4.65
N TYR A 78 11.59 -11.58 -5.11
CA TYR A 78 10.15 -11.62 -5.39
C TYR A 78 9.78 -11.41 -6.86
N GLY A 79 10.76 -11.32 -7.76
CA GLY A 79 10.52 -11.10 -9.18
C GLY A 79 10.05 -9.68 -9.55
N LEU A 80 10.26 -8.70 -8.67
CA LEU A 80 9.75 -7.33 -8.87
C LEU A 80 10.57 -6.60 -9.94
N LYS A 81 9.93 -5.62 -10.59
CA LYS A 81 10.63 -4.70 -11.50
C LYS A 81 11.60 -3.80 -10.73
N ALA A 82 12.90 -4.05 -10.87
CA ALA A 82 13.95 -3.18 -10.38
C ALA A 82 14.08 -1.94 -11.27
N VAL A 83 14.09 -0.74 -10.68
CA VAL A 83 14.36 0.51 -11.40
C VAL A 83 15.28 1.43 -10.61
N GLY A 84 16.07 2.20 -11.34
CA GLY A 84 16.94 3.23 -10.80
C GLY A 84 17.38 4.17 -11.90
N THR A 85 17.76 5.39 -11.55
CA THR A 85 18.29 6.37 -12.50
C THR A 85 19.75 6.67 -12.14
N MET A 86 20.08 7.95 -11.93
CA MET A 86 21.35 8.42 -11.40
C MET A 86 21.14 9.13 -10.05
N ALA A 87 22.21 9.29 -9.28
CA ALA A 87 22.22 10.04 -8.03
C ALA A 87 23.07 11.32 -8.18
N HIS A 88 22.86 12.30 -7.30
CA HIS A 88 23.66 13.53 -7.28
C HIS A 88 25.16 13.25 -7.19
N SER A 89 25.57 12.22 -6.44
CA SER A 89 26.97 11.82 -6.30
C SER A 89 27.63 11.44 -7.63
N PHE A 90 26.86 10.91 -8.59
CA PHE A 90 27.38 10.64 -9.93
C PHE A 90 27.60 11.92 -10.71
N VAL A 91 26.70 12.90 -10.62
CA VAL A 91 26.90 14.21 -11.29
C VAL A 91 28.09 14.93 -10.67
N GLN A 92 28.21 14.90 -9.35
CA GLN A 92 29.28 15.54 -8.58
C GLN A 92 30.66 14.90 -8.76
N SER A 93 30.75 13.69 -9.34
CA SER A 93 32.04 13.05 -9.62
C SER A 93 32.70 13.52 -10.91
N PHE A 94 32.08 14.46 -11.64
CA PHE A 94 32.62 15.07 -12.85
C PHE A 94 32.86 16.56 -12.62
N ASP A 95 33.77 17.14 -13.42
CA ASP A 95 34.08 18.57 -13.37
C ASP A 95 32.91 19.45 -13.83
N ASP A 96 32.01 18.91 -14.66
CA ASP A 96 30.80 19.58 -15.10
C ASP A 96 29.61 18.62 -15.30
N GLU A 97 28.41 19.19 -15.14
CA GLU A 97 27.13 18.45 -15.19
C GLU A 97 26.83 17.87 -16.59
N LEU A 98 27.23 18.56 -17.66
CA LEU A 98 26.95 18.12 -19.03
C LEU A 98 27.77 16.87 -19.37
N THR A 99 29.04 16.84 -18.98
CA THR A 99 29.89 15.65 -19.12
C THR A 99 29.31 14.45 -18.37
N ALA A 100 28.82 14.65 -17.14
CA ALA A 100 28.15 13.59 -16.40
C ALA A 100 26.92 13.03 -17.15
N PHE A 101 26.07 13.91 -17.68
CA PHE A 101 24.88 13.48 -18.42
C PHE A 101 25.22 12.73 -19.71
N ARG A 102 26.24 13.18 -20.45
CA ARG A 102 26.72 12.49 -21.66
C ARG A 102 27.25 11.09 -21.33
N GLU A 103 28.06 10.96 -20.29
CA GLU A 103 28.56 9.65 -19.86
C GLU A 103 27.43 8.71 -19.45
N TYR A 104 26.46 9.20 -18.67
CA TYR A 104 25.30 8.39 -18.28
C TYR A 104 24.47 7.95 -19.51
N ALA A 105 24.22 8.86 -20.44
CA ALA A 105 23.50 8.58 -21.67
C ALA A 105 24.23 7.57 -22.56
N ARG A 106 25.57 7.63 -22.62
CA ARG A 106 26.41 6.69 -23.37
C ARG A 106 26.32 5.27 -22.83
N PHE A 107 26.32 5.09 -21.51
CA PHE A 107 26.22 3.76 -20.89
C PHE A 107 24.80 3.20 -20.85
N ASN A 108 23.77 4.06 -20.85
CA ASN A 108 22.38 3.64 -20.72
C ASN A 108 21.42 4.37 -21.68
N PRO A 109 21.66 4.31 -23.01
CA PRO A 109 20.93 5.12 -23.98
C PRO A 109 19.43 4.76 -24.09
N ALA A 110 19.07 3.50 -23.80
CA ALA A 110 17.68 3.02 -23.90
C ALA A 110 16.81 3.37 -22.67
N HIS A 111 17.42 3.65 -21.52
CA HIS A 111 16.72 3.91 -20.26
C HIS A 111 17.23 5.19 -19.57
N CYS A 112 17.69 6.16 -20.36
CA CYS A 112 18.34 7.36 -19.86
C CYS A 112 17.32 8.31 -19.19
N ILE A 113 17.43 8.47 -17.87
CA ILE A 113 16.70 9.48 -17.09
C ILE A 113 17.72 10.33 -16.33
N LEU A 114 17.76 11.63 -16.62
CA LEU A 114 18.78 12.55 -16.11
C LEU A 114 18.29 13.32 -14.88
N LEU A 115 19.11 13.40 -13.83
CA LEU A 115 18.81 14.15 -12.60
C LEU A 115 19.23 15.61 -12.76
N VAL A 116 18.25 16.51 -12.92
CA VAL A 116 18.50 17.87 -13.42
C VAL A 116 18.69 18.92 -12.32
N ASP A 117 18.59 18.58 -11.05
CA ASP A 117 18.57 19.53 -9.94
C ASP A 117 19.80 19.42 -9.02
N THR A 118 20.96 19.02 -9.56
CA THR A 118 22.20 18.95 -8.78
C THR A 118 22.73 20.34 -8.44
N TYR A 119 22.67 21.28 -9.38
CA TYR A 119 23.15 22.66 -9.19
C TYR A 119 22.03 23.69 -9.35
N ASP A 120 21.43 23.77 -10.54
CA ASP A 120 20.27 24.62 -10.83
C ASP A 120 19.40 23.96 -11.91
N THR A 121 18.16 23.63 -11.55
CA THR A 121 17.22 22.92 -12.42
C THR A 121 16.97 23.62 -13.74
N LEU A 122 16.74 24.94 -13.72
CA LEU A 122 16.27 25.68 -14.88
C LEU A 122 17.42 26.31 -15.68
N ARG A 123 18.52 26.66 -15.00
CA ARG A 123 19.66 27.37 -15.63
C ARG A 123 20.79 26.43 -16.04
N SER A 124 20.89 25.24 -15.45
CA SER A 124 21.96 24.28 -15.74
C SER A 124 21.42 22.93 -16.19
N GLY A 125 20.74 22.20 -15.30
CA GLY A 125 20.41 20.79 -15.54
C GLY A 125 19.47 20.58 -16.70
N LEU A 126 18.39 21.36 -16.80
CA LEU A 126 17.47 21.21 -17.91
C LEU A 126 18.06 21.64 -19.27
N PRO A 127 18.75 22.79 -19.40
CA PRO A 127 19.51 23.10 -20.61
C PRO A 127 20.51 22.00 -21.02
N ASN A 128 21.21 21.40 -20.06
CA ASN A 128 22.15 20.31 -20.32
C ASN A 128 21.44 19.02 -20.75
N ALA A 129 20.33 18.66 -20.10
CA ALA A 129 19.51 17.51 -20.47
C ALA A 129 18.91 17.65 -21.89
N ILE A 130 18.49 18.86 -22.28
CA ILE A 130 18.01 19.13 -23.65
C ILE A 130 19.13 18.91 -24.67
N LYS A 131 20.35 19.40 -24.41
CA LYS A 131 21.51 19.16 -25.29
C LYS A 131 21.76 17.65 -25.47
N VAL A 132 21.82 16.91 -24.37
CA VAL A 132 22.03 15.45 -24.40
C VAL A 132 20.88 14.72 -25.09
N ALA A 133 19.64 15.16 -24.92
CA ALA A 133 18.51 14.59 -25.64
C ALA A 133 18.65 14.74 -27.16
N LYS A 134 19.12 15.91 -27.64
CA LYS A 134 19.36 16.16 -29.07
C LYS A 134 20.54 15.35 -29.62
N GLU A 135 21.60 15.20 -28.82
CA GLU A 135 22.73 14.32 -29.14
C GLU A 135 22.25 12.86 -29.29
N LEU A 136 21.44 12.37 -28.34
CA LEU A 136 20.83 11.03 -28.43
C LEU A 136 19.93 10.87 -29.66
N GLU A 137 19.10 11.88 -29.99
CA GLU A 137 18.25 11.83 -31.20
C GLU A 137 19.09 11.68 -32.48
N ALA A 138 20.23 12.37 -32.56
CA ALA A 138 21.14 12.26 -33.69
C ALA A 138 21.79 10.86 -33.81
N GLU A 139 21.93 10.16 -32.69
CA GLU A 139 22.45 8.79 -32.61
C GLU A 139 21.36 7.71 -32.78
N GLY A 140 20.10 8.10 -33.00
CA GLY A 140 18.97 7.18 -33.17
C GLY A 140 18.36 6.68 -31.84
N HIS A 141 18.70 7.32 -30.73
CA HIS A 141 18.15 7.05 -29.40
C HIS A 141 17.21 8.17 -28.94
N ARG A 142 16.52 7.96 -27.80
CA ARG A 142 15.64 8.96 -27.20
C ARG A 142 15.81 9.00 -25.69
N LEU A 143 16.00 10.20 -25.14
CA LEU A 143 15.97 10.43 -23.70
C LEU A 143 14.62 9.99 -23.12
N VAL A 144 14.62 9.11 -22.10
CA VAL A 144 13.37 8.64 -21.50
C VAL A 144 12.72 9.72 -20.64
N GLY A 145 13.52 10.45 -19.87
CA GLY A 145 13.00 11.48 -18.98
C GLY A 145 14.04 12.31 -18.26
N ILE A 146 13.55 13.23 -17.44
CA ILE A 146 14.32 13.94 -16.43
C ILE A 146 13.75 13.63 -15.04
N ARG A 147 14.57 13.76 -13.99
CA ARG A 147 14.13 13.69 -12.59
C ARG A 147 14.40 15.00 -11.87
N ILE A 148 13.40 15.48 -11.13
CA ILE A 148 13.47 16.63 -10.22
C ILE A 148 13.25 16.11 -8.79
N ASP A 149 14.20 16.33 -7.87
CA ASP A 149 14.18 15.83 -6.49
C ASP A 149 14.14 16.95 -5.44
N SER A 150 13.94 18.21 -5.85
CA SER A 150 13.96 19.35 -4.93
C SER A 150 13.21 20.56 -5.48
N GLY A 151 13.02 21.55 -4.61
CA GLY A 151 12.29 22.78 -4.91
C GLY A 151 10.78 22.60 -5.01
N ASP A 152 10.09 23.61 -5.57
CA ASP A 152 8.66 23.53 -5.83
C ASP A 152 8.42 22.66 -7.07
N LEU A 153 8.02 21.41 -6.83
CA LEU A 153 7.81 20.42 -7.88
C LEU A 153 6.71 20.81 -8.87
N ALA A 154 5.68 21.54 -8.45
CA ALA A 154 4.61 21.97 -9.35
C ALA A 154 5.11 23.08 -10.30
N TYR A 155 5.81 24.07 -9.76
CA TYR A 155 6.40 25.15 -10.56
C TYR A 155 7.49 24.61 -11.49
N LEU A 156 8.43 23.82 -10.96
CA LEU A 156 9.57 23.31 -11.71
C LEU A 156 9.15 22.34 -12.80
N SER A 157 8.19 21.44 -12.57
CA SER A 157 7.69 20.53 -13.62
C SER A 157 7.01 21.29 -14.75
N LYS A 158 6.22 22.33 -14.46
CA LYS A 158 5.59 23.18 -15.49
C LYS A 158 6.63 23.91 -16.34
N LYS A 159 7.64 24.50 -15.71
CA LYS A 159 8.76 25.15 -16.42
C LYS A 159 9.57 24.14 -17.22
N ALA A 160 9.80 22.95 -16.67
CA ALA A 160 10.52 21.91 -17.37
C ALA A 160 9.77 21.44 -18.62
N ARG A 161 8.46 21.20 -18.49
CA ARG A 161 7.60 20.83 -19.61
C ARG A 161 7.63 21.89 -20.72
N GLN A 162 7.49 23.17 -20.35
CA GLN A 162 7.58 24.29 -21.30
C GLN A 162 8.89 24.28 -22.09
N MET A 163 10.04 24.22 -21.39
CA MET A 163 11.35 24.26 -22.03
C MET A 163 11.64 23.01 -22.89
N LEU A 164 11.17 21.84 -22.48
CA LEU A 164 11.26 20.62 -23.28
C LEU A 164 10.40 20.72 -24.55
N ASP A 165 9.18 21.26 -24.44
CA ASP A 165 8.26 21.40 -25.57
C ASP A 165 8.76 22.43 -26.60
N GLU A 166 9.31 23.55 -26.13
CA GLU A 166 10.00 24.56 -26.96
C GLU A 166 11.20 23.96 -27.71
N ALA A 167 11.87 22.97 -27.12
CA ALA A 167 12.94 22.20 -27.76
C ALA A 167 12.45 21.02 -28.63
N GLY A 168 11.13 20.84 -28.77
CA GLY A 168 10.53 19.73 -29.53
C GLY A 168 10.71 18.35 -28.89
N LEU A 169 10.77 18.29 -27.55
CA LEU A 169 11.01 17.09 -26.75
C LEU A 169 9.77 16.68 -25.93
N GLN A 170 8.59 16.75 -26.54
CA GLN A 170 7.30 16.46 -25.88
C GLN A 170 7.21 15.03 -25.32
N TYR A 171 8.01 14.11 -25.85
CA TYR A 171 8.05 12.70 -25.43
C TYR A 171 8.84 12.46 -24.13
N VAL A 172 9.71 13.41 -23.73
CA VAL A 172 10.58 13.26 -22.55
C VAL A 172 9.72 13.34 -21.29
N LYS A 173 9.73 12.29 -20.48
CA LYS A 173 8.92 12.21 -19.26
C LYS A 173 9.52 13.02 -18.11
N ILE A 174 8.67 13.48 -17.20
CA ILE A 174 9.08 14.19 -15.98
C ILE A 174 8.81 13.29 -14.78
N ALA A 175 9.90 12.83 -14.16
CA ALA A 175 9.89 12.13 -12.89
C ALA A 175 10.10 13.12 -11.74
N VAL A 176 9.38 12.93 -10.64
CA VAL A 176 9.65 13.64 -9.39
C VAL A 176 9.86 12.68 -8.25
N SER A 177 10.69 13.09 -7.30
CA SER A 177 10.86 12.43 -6.00
C SER A 177 10.90 13.50 -4.90
N ASN A 178 11.30 13.11 -3.68
CA ASN A 178 11.40 13.92 -2.46
C ASN A 178 10.11 14.11 -1.65
N GLN A 179 10.10 13.47 -0.47
CA GLN A 179 9.07 13.60 0.57
C GLN A 179 7.61 13.48 0.10
N LEU A 180 7.40 12.77 -1.01
CA LEU A 180 6.07 12.52 -1.55
C LEU A 180 5.26 11.60 -0.62
N ASP A 181 3.96 11.85 -0.58
CA ASP A 181 2.92 10.96 -0.10
C ASP A 181 1.63 11.23 -0.89
N GLU A 182 0.54 10.55 -0.53
CA GLU A 182 -0.75 10.69 -1.20
C GLU A 182 -1.34 12.11 -1.13
N TYR A 183 -0.99 12.90 -0.11
CA TYR A 183 -1.50 14.27 0.04
C TYR A 183 -0.73 15.24 -0.86
N VAL A 184 0.60 15.12 -0.87
CA VAL A 184 1.46 15.91 -1.75
C VAL A 184 1.16 15.59 -3.22
N ILE A 185 1.05 14.31 -3.57
CA ILE A 185 0.73 13.90 -4.95
C ILE A 185 -0.63 14.44 -5.37
N ARG A 186 -1.65 14.37 -4.50
CA ARG A 186 -2.96 14.96 -4.81
C ARG A 186 -2.86 16.47 -5.06
N SER A 187 -2.13 17.20 -4.22
CA SER A 187 -1.94 18.65 -4.40
C SER A 187 -1.21 18.98 -5.71
N LEU A 188 -0.20 18.19 -6.10
CA LEU A 188 0.47 18.34 -7.39
C LEU A 188 -0.49 18.12 -8.57
N ASN A 189 -1.41 17.15 -8.44
CA ASN A 189 -2.43 16.89 -9.47
C ASN A 189 -3.45 18.01 -9.58
N GLU A 190 -3.94 18.54 -8.46
CA GLU A 190 -4.87 19.68 -8.42
C GLU A 190 -4.24 20.93 -9.08
N GLN A 191 -2.93 21.08 -8.92
CA GLN A 191 -2.15 22.12 -9.58
C GLN A 191 -1.84 21.82 -11.06
N GLN A 192 -2.27 20.68 -11.59
CA GLN A 192 -2.00 20.24 -12.97
C GLN A 192 -0.49 20.21 -13.28
N ALA A 193 0.32 19.75 -12.34
CA ALA A 193 1.76 19.56 -12.55
C ALA A 193 1.99 18.44 -13.60
N PRO A 194 2.73 18.71 -14.70
CA PRO A 194 2.99 17.73 -15.76
C PRO A 194 4.04 16.72 -15.29
N ILE A 195 3.60 15.73 -14.51
CA ILE A 195 4.45 14.72 -13.89
C ILE A 195 3.97 13.35 -14.35
N ASP A 196 4.90 12.53 -14.84
CA ASP A 196 4.63 11.21 -15.41
C ASP A 196 4.99 10.06 -14.46
N PHE A 197 5.89 10.31 -13.51
CA PHE A 197 6.44 9.30 -12.60
C PHE A 197 6.69 9.86 -11.20
N PHE A 198 6.29 9.10 -10.17
CA PHE A 198 6.51 9.43 -8.77
C PHE A 198 7.45 8.42 -8.09
N GLY A 199 8.59 8.89 -7.60
CA GLY A 199 9.48 8.15 -6.72
C GLY A 199 9.18 8.43 -5.25
N VAL A 200 8.53 7.49 -4.56
CA VAL A 200 8.09 7.67 -3.17
C VAL A 200 9.01 6.92 -2.22
N GLY A 201 9.55 7.62 -1.22
CA GLY A 201 10.59 7.10 -0.33
C GLY A 201 10.11 6.94 1.12
N THR A 202 10.65 7.81 1.99
CA THR A 202 10.50 7.74 3.45
C THR A 202 9.06 7.53 3.92
N ARG A 203 8.11 8.37 3.47
CA ARG A 203 6.73 8.34 3.98
C ARG A 203 6.01 7.02 3.68
N LEU A 204 6.37 6.37 2.57
CA LEU A 204 5.86 5.05 2.21
C LEU A 204 6.50 3.96 3.05
N VAL A 205 7.83 3.86 3.04
CA VAL A 205 8.57 2.73 3.63
C VAL A 205 8.50 2.68 5.15
N THR A 206 8.29 3.82 5.80
CA THR A 206 8.10 3.91 7.25
C THR A 206 6.62 3.89 7.64
N GLY A 207 5.69 3.75 6.69
CA GLY A 207 4.25 3.71 6.94
C GLY A 207 3.68 4.99 7.58
N GLN A 208 4.25 6.16 7.30
CA GLN A 208 3.78 7.42 7.89
C GLN A 208 2.36 7.77 7.42
N PRO A 209 1.57 8.50 8.23
CA PRO A 209 1.93 9.03 9.56
C PRO A 209 1.80 8.01 10.70
N ASP A 210 1.09 6.90 10.49
CA ASP A 210 0.73 5.96 11.57
C ASP A 210 1.95 5.17 12.08
N ALA A 211 2.86 4.79 11.18
CA ALA A 211 4.10 4.05 11.41
C ALA A 211 3.95 2.65 12.05
N ALA A 212 2.78 2.30 12.56
CA ALA A 212 2.41 0.98 13.03
C ALA A 212 0.91 0.71 12.79
N LEU A 213 0.59 -0.55 12.51
CA LEU A 213 -0.79 -1.03 12.50
C LEU A 213 -1.08 -1.78 13.80
N ASP A 214 -2.16 -1.42 14.49
CA ASP A 214 -2.52 -1.94 15.82
C ASP A 214 -3.16 -3.33 15.80
N GLY A 215 -2.76 -4.20 14.87
CA GLY A 215 -3.24 -5.58 14.85
C GLY A 215 -2.79 -6.35 16.09
N VAL A 216 -3.68 -7.18 16.63
CA VAL A 216 -3.47 -7.94 17.86
C VAL A 216 -3.79 -9.42 17.67
N TYR A 217 -3.12 -10.27 18.45
CA TYR A 217 -3.40 -11.69 18.55
C TYR A 217 -4.07 -11.96 19.90
N LYS A 218 -5.18 -12.71 19.89
CA LYS A 218 -6.01 -12.95 21.08
C LYS A 218 -6.57 -14.35 21.07
N LEU A 219 -6.47 -15.03 22.22
CA LEU A 219 -7.17 -16.28 22.48
C LEU A 219 -8.68 -16.03 22.47
N SER A 220 -9.41 -16.72 21.59
CA SER A 220 -10.87 -16.64 21.52
C SER A 220 -11.58 -17.92 21.93
N ALA A 221 -10.88 -19.07 21.94
CA ALA A 221 -11.40 -20.35 22.41
C ALA A 221 -10.27 -21.22 22.97
N LEU A 222 -10.56 -22.05 23.97
CA LEU A 222 -9.64 -23.05 24.52
C LEU A 222 -10.42 -24.34 24.80
N ASN A 223 -10.03 -25.46 24.20
CA ASN A 223 -10.76 -26.73 24.24
C ASN A 223 -12.25 -26.54 23.88
N ASP A 224 -12.48 -25.83 22.76
CA ASP A 224 -13.79 -25.41 22.25
C ASP A 224 -14.63 -24.52 23.19
N GLN A 225 -14.11 -24.17 24.37
CA GLN A 225 -14.76 -23.24 25.28
C GLN A 225 -14.43 -21.79 24.89
N PRO A 226 -15.43 -20.92 24.66
CA PRO A 226 -15.20 -19.53 24.32
C PRO A 226 -14.41 -18.78 25.41
N ARG A 227 -13.44 -17.96 24.99
CA ARG A 227 -12.60 -17.12 25.85
C ARG A 227 -12.67 -15.67 25.40
N MET A 228 -12.60 -14.76 26.37
CA MET A 228 -12.70 -13.33 26.13
C MET A 228 -11.86 -12.56 27.14
N LYS A 229 -11.14 -11.55 26.66
CA LYS A 229 -10.53 -10.53 27.52
C LYS A 229 -11.53 -9.39 27.70
N ILE A 230 -11.91 -9.15 28.96
CA ILE A 230 -12.74 -8.02 29.35
C ILE A 230 -11.82 -6.82 29.64
N SER A 231 -12.29 -5.63 29.29
CA SER A 231 -11.63 -4.37 29.60
C SER A 231 -12.64 -3.42 30.24
N ASP A 232 -12.17 -2.42 30.99
CA ASP A 232 -13.05 -1.40 31.58
C ASP A 232 -13.89 -0.66 30.53
N THR A 233 -13.41 -0.61 29.29
CA THR A 233 -14.16 -0.13 28.12
C THR A 233 -14.66 -1.30 27.28
N LEU A 234 -15.97 -1.36 27.02
CA LEU A 234 -16.59 -2.37 26.14
C LEU A 234 -15.92 -2.45 24.77
N ILE A 235 -15.49 -1.31 24.21
CA ILE A 235 -14.81 -1.23 22.90
C ILE A 235 -13.46 -1.98 22.86
N LYS A 236 -12.82 -2.15 24.02
CA LYS A 236 -11.53 -2.86 24.17
C LYS A 236 -11.71 -4.33 24.57
N SER A 237 -12.95 -4.82 24.58
CA SER A 237 -13.26 -6.21 24.90
C SER A 237 -13.28 -7.06 23.62
N THR A 238 -12.72 -8.26 23.68
CA THR A 238 -12.57 -9.14 22.51
C THR A 238 -13.87 -9.91 22.21
N LEU A 239 -14.03 -10.42 20.99
CA LEU A 239 -15.17 -11.30 20.66
C LEU A 239 -14.83 -12.77 20.97
N PRO A 240 -15.66 -13.50 21.72
CA PRO A 240 -15.39 -14.89 22.10
C PRO A 240 -15.59 -15.88 20.95
N GLY A 241 -15.20 -17.14 21.16
CA GLY A 241 -15.51 -18.28 20.30
C GLY A 241 -14.65 -18.42 19.04
N LYS A 242 -14.80 -19.55 18.34
CA LYS A 242 -14.34 -19.71 16.95
C LYS A 242 -15.28 -18.95 16.03
N LYS A 243 -14.72 -18.23 15.07
CA LYS A 243 -15.45 -17.24 14.25
C LYS A 243 -14.95 -17.27 12.83
N LYS A 244 -15.81 -16.83 11.92
CA LYS A 244 -15.47 -16.50 10.54
C LYS A 244 -15.94 -15.10 10.20
N VAL A 245 -15.40 -14.55 9.11
CA VAL A 245 -15.81 -13.26 8.57
C VAL A 245 -16.49 -13.48 7.23
N VAL A 246 -17.70 -12.95 7.10
CA VAL A 246 -18.52 -13.04 5.90
C VAL A 246 -18.67 -11.65 5.32
N ARG A 247 -18.29 -11.48 4.05
CA ARG A 247 -18.49 -10.26 3.29
C ARG A 247 -19.79 -10.34 2.50
N TYR A 248 -20.61 -9.29 2.62
CA TYR A 248 -21.84 -9.12 1.87
C TYR A 248 -21.66 -8.13 0.73
N SER A 249 -22.25 -8.46 -0.42
CA SER A 249 -22.33 -7.59 -1.59
C SER A 249 -23.79 -7.39 -2.02
N ASN A 250 -24.06 -6.25 -2.63
CA ASN A 250 -25.42 -5.84 -3.03
C ASN A 250 -25.91 -6.51 -4.32
N GLY A 251 -25.14 -7.44 -4.91
CA GLY A 251 -25.44 -8.06 -6.21
C GLY A 251 -25.12 -7.19 -7.43
N GLU A 252 -24.84 -5.90 -7.24
CA GLU A 252 -24.40 -4.97 -8.29
C GLU A 252 -22.86 -4.91 -8.40
N GLY A 253 -22.16 -5.86 -7.79
CA GLY A 253 -20.70 -5.99 -7.81
C GLY A 253 -19.95 -5.18 -6.75
N GLY A 254 -20.64 -4.46 -5.86
CA GLY A 254 -20.01 -3.68 -4.79
C GLY A 254 -19.99 -4.38 -3.43
N PHE A 255 -18.92 -4.20 -2.66
CA PHE A 255 -18.88 -4.58 -1.25
C PHE A 255 -19.79 -3.66 -0.42
N LEU A 256 -20.59 -4.25 0.47
CA LEU A 256 -21.57 -3.53 1.27
C LEU A 256 -21.21 -3.50 2.76
N ALA A 257 -20.87 -4.65 3.33
CA ALA A 257 -20.61 -4.83 4.75
C ALA A 257 -19.89 -6.14 5.02
N ASP A 258 -19.20 -6.23 6.16
CA ASP A 258 -18.62 -7.48 6.67
C ASP A 258 -19.27 -7.85 8.01
N ALA A 259 -19.68 -9.10 8.20
CA ALA A 259 -20.15 -9.60 9.48
C ALA A 259 -19.18 -10.62 10.07
N ILE A 260 -18.91 -10.50 11.36
CA ILE A 260 -18.21 -11.49 12.15
C ILE A 260 -19.26 -12.41 12.77
N VAL A 261 -19.18 -13.69 12.47
CA VAL A 261 -20.16 -14.71 12.91
C VAL A 261 -19.43 -15.86 13.57
N LEU A 262 -20.12 -16.65 14.40
CA LEU A 262 -19.60 -17.91 14.90
C LEU A 262 -19.38 -18.89 13.73
N GLU A 263 -18.39 -19.76 13.85
CA GLU A 263 -17.96 -20.64 12.75
C GLU A 263 -19.10 -21.53 12.21
N GLU A 264 -19.95 -22.03 13.11
CA GLU A 264 -21.10 -22.87 12.81
C GLU A 264 -22.28 -22.12 12.14
N GLU A 265 -22.28 -20.78 12.15
CA GLU A 265 -23.35 -19.97 11.55
C GLU A 265 -23.24 -19.97 10.02
N GLN A 266 -24.26 -20.48 9.33
CA GLN A 266 -24.27 -20.54 7.86
C GLN A 266 -24.84 -19.28 7.21
N GLN A 267 -25.93 -18.76 7.76
CA GLN A 267 -26.61 -17.56 7.30
C GLN A 267 -27.18 -16.80 8.50
N ILE A 268 -27.22 -15.47 8.38
CA ILE A 268 -27.84 -14.58 9.37
C ILE A 268 -28.83 -13.65 8.65
N ASP A 269 -29.92 -13.30 9.33
CA ASP A 269 -30.89 -12.36 8.77
C ASP A 269 -30.41 -10.91 8.86
N CYS A 270 -29.80 -10.58 10.01
CA CYS A 270 -29.31 -9.25 10.35
C CYS A 270 -27.92 -9.35 11.00
N MET A 271 -27.08 -8.36 10.71
CA MET A 271 -25.87 -8.05 11.45
C MET A 271 -26.11 -6.84 12.36
N TYR A 272 -25.50 -6.83 13.52
CA TYR A 272 -25.68 -5.79 14.54
C TYR A 272 -24.39 -5.00 14.70
N HIS A 273 -24.52 -3.69 14.93
CA HIS A 273 -23.36 -2.89 15.27
C HIS A 273 -22.77 -3.40 16.59
N PRO A 274 -21.44 -3.57 16.70
CA PRO A 274 -20.85 -4.23 17.87
C PRO A 274 -21.13 -3.50 19.19
N PHE A 275 -21.36 -2.18 19.17
CA PHE A 275 -21.49 -1.38 20.40
C PHE A 275 -22.77 -0.54 20.48
N GLU A 276 -23.51 -0.42 19.37
CA GLU A 276 -24.68 0.46 19.28
C GLU A 276 -25.90 -0.39 19.02
N LYS A 277 -26.63 -0.76 20.08
CA LYS A 277 -27.69 -1.78 20.05
C LYS A 277 -28.80 -1.50 19.02
N GLU A 278 -29.12 -0.23 18.81
CA GLU A 278 -30.16 0.19 17.87
C GLU A 278 -29.72 0.09 16.40
N LYS A 279 -28.41 0.08 16.13
CA LYS A 279 -27.86 0.01 14.77
C LYS A 279 -27.75 -1.44 14.32
N HIS A 280 -28.49 -1.78 13.28
CA HIS A 280 -28.46 -3.08 12.65
C HIS A 280 -28.66 -2.94 11.14
N LEU A 281 -28.23 -3.95 10.38
CA LEU A 281 -28.39 -4.02 8.94
C LEU A 281 -28.94 -5.40 8.58
N ARG A 282 -30.03 -5.42 7.80
CA ARG A 282 -30.56 -6.65 7.23
C ARG A 282 -29.65 -7.10 6.08
N VAL A 283 -29.21 -8.36 6.14
CA VAL A 283 -28.29 -8.97 5.16
C VAL A 283 -28.88 -10.21 4.49
N SER A 284 -30.07 -10.65 4.92
CA SER A 284 -30.82 -11.72 4.27
C SER A 284 -31.01 -11.45 2.77
N GLY A 285 -30.66 -12.42 1.92
CA GLY A 285 -30.83 -12.33 0.47
C GLY A 285 -29.70 -11.60 -0.27
N LEU A 286 -28.68 -11.11 0.44
CA LEU A 286 -27.46 -10.59 -0.17
C LEU A 286 -26.52 -11.74 -0.57
N HIS A 287 -25.66 -11.48 -1.56
CA HIS A 287 -24.57 -12.39 -1.89
C HIS A 287 -23.52 -12.34 -0.78
N GLN A 288 -23.05 -13.51 -0.36
CA GLN A 288 -22.08 -13.65 0.72
C GLN A 288 -20.83 -14.41 0.27
N GLU A 289 -19.68 -14.01 0.81
CA GLU A 289 -18.37 -14.64 0.61
C GLU A 289 -17.68 -14.81 1.96
N GLU A 290 -17.19 -16.01 2.26
CA GLU A 290 -16.36 -16.25 3.44
C GLU A 290 -14.92 -15.79 3.17
N LEU A 291 -14.38 -14.95 4.06
CA LEU A 291 -13.06 -14.33 3.85
C LEU A 291 -11.90 -15.15 4.43
N PHE A 292 -12.18 -16.04 5.38
CA PHE A 292 -11.15 -16.90 5.95
C PHE A 292 -10.94 -18.10 5.03
N ILE A 293 -9.72 -18.24 4.55
CA ILE A 293 -9.31 -19.36 3.70
C ILE A 293 -8.29 -20.17 4.49
N LYS A 294 -8.47 -21.49 4.54
CA LYS A 294 -7.51 -22.38 5.18
C LYS A 294 -6.24 -22.43 4.33
N VAL A 295 -5.13 -21.96 4.90
CA VAL A 295 -3.81 -21.89 4.22
C VAL A 295 -2.83 -22.96 4.69
N MET A 296 -3.10 -23.55 5.85
CA MET A 296 -2.25 -24.55 6.48
C MET A 296 -3.13 -25.55 7.24
N GLU A 297 -2.75 -26.82 7.20
CA GLU A 297 -3.36 -27.92 7.94
C GLU A 297 -2.26 -28.78 8.54
N ASP A 298 -2.33 -29.06 9.84
CA ASP A 298 -1.34 -29.88 10.57
C ASP A 298 0.13 -29.48 10.33
N GLY A 299 0.38 -28.17 10.18
CA GLY A 299 1.72 -27.60 9.94
C GLY A 299 2.15 -27.58 8.46
N GLU A 300 1.37 -28.20 7.57
CA GLU A 300 1.64 -28.25 6.13
C GLU A 300 0.89 -27.14 5.40
N ILE A 301 1.59 -26.43 4.51
CA ILE A 301 0.97 -25.40 3.65
C ILE A 301 0.15 -26.11 2.58
N ILE A 302 -1.16 -25.82 2.52
CA ILE A 302 -2.10 -26.48 1.60
C ILE A 302 -2.53 -25.59 0.42
N THR A 303 -2.02 -24.36 0.37
CA THR A 303 -2.31 -23.40 -0.71
C THR A 303 -1.11 -23.22 -1.61
N ASP A 304 -1.36 -23.07 -2.91
CA ASP A 304 -0.34 -22.75 -3.88
C ASP A 304 0.34 -21.40 -3.59
N GLN A 305 1.64 -21.33 -3.85
CA GLN A 305 2.40 -20.10 -3.73
C GLN A 305 2.01 -19.15 -4.87
N LYS A 306 1.58 -17.94 -4.51
CA LYS A 306 1.27 -16.86 -5.47
C LYS A 306 2.47 -15.95 -5.68
N THR A 307 2.65 -15.52 -6.92
CA THR A 307 3.56 -14.43 -7.30
C THR A 307 3.10 -13.10 -6.73
N VAL A 308 4.01 -12.12 -6.64
CA VAL A 308 3.64 -10.78 -6.15
C VAL A 308 2.67 -10.11 -7.12
N GLU A 309 2.81 -10.35 -8.41
CA GLU A 309 1.95 -9.86 -9.48
C GLU A 309 0.50 -10.35 -9.31
N GLU A 310 0.30 -11.64 -9.06
CA GLU A 310 -1.04 -12.21 -8.81
C GLU A 310 -1.67 -11.64 -7.54
N ILE A 311 -0.88 -11.43 -6.49
CA ILE A 311 -1.36 -10.83 -5.25
C ILE A 311 -1.73 -9.35 -5.46
N ALA A 312 -0.92 -8.62 -6.23
CA ALA A 312 -1.19 -7.22 -6.57
C ALA A 312 -2.44 -7.09 -7.44
N GLU A 313 -2.65 -8.00 -8.40
CA GLU A 313 -3.86 -8.05 -9.22
C GLU A 313 -5.10 -8.35 -8.39
N PHE A 314 -5.03 -9.35 -7.50
CA PHE A 314 -6.11 -9.63 -6.54
C PHE A 314 -6.42 -8.41 -5.68
N SER A 315 -5.39 -7.76 -5.12
CA SER A 315 -5.54 -6.54 -4.31
C SER A 315 -6.26 -5.42 -5.09
N ARG A 316 -5.81 -5.13 -6.33
CA ARG A 316 -6.45 -4.13 -7.20
C ARG A 316 -7.90 -4.48 -7.51
N HIS A 317 -8.17 -5.73 -7.87
CA HIS A 317 -9.52 -6.18 -8.18
C HIS A 317 -10.46 -6.02 -6.98
N ARG A 318 -10.05 -6.48 -5.79
CA ARG A 318 -10.85 -6.34 -4.57
C ARG A 318 -11.05 -4.89 -4.17
N LEU A 319 -10.06 -4.02 -4.32
CA LEU A 319 -10.20 -2.59 -4.04
C LEU A 319 -11.15 -1.89 -5.03
N ALA A 320 -11.26 -2.37 -6.26
CA ALA A 320 -12.22 -1.85 -7.24
C ALA A 320 -13.67 -2.13 -6.85
N LEU A 321 -13.93 -3.26 -6.17
CA LEU A 321 -15.26 -3.63 -5.64
C LEU A 321 -15.64 -2.80 -4.40
N LEU A 322 -14.70 -2.08 -3.78
CA LEU A 322 -14.99 -1.19 -2.67
C LEU A 322 -15.55 0.15 -3.20
N PRO A 323 -16.74 0.59 -2.75
CA PRO A 323 -17.32 1.88 -3.15
C PRO A 323 -16.41 3.09 -2.89
N ASN A 324 -16.56 4.15 -3.69
CA ASN A 324 -15.68 5.32 -3.67
C ASN A 324 -15.77 6.10 -2.35
N GLU A 325 -16.93 6.09 -1.70
CA GLU A 325 -17.15 6.77 -0.42
C GLU A 325 -16.23 6.24 0.70
N HIS A 326 -15.77 4.99 0.60
CA HIS A 326 -14.82 4.37 1.54
C HIS A 326 -13.36 4.64 1.19
N LYS A 327 -13.06 5.07 -0.05
CA LYS A 327 -11.69 5.25 -0.56
C LYS A 327 -11.17 6.69 -0.42
N ARG A 328 -12.05 7.67 -0.21
CA ARG A 328 -11.67 9.08 -0.02
C ARG A 328 -10.82 9.27 1.24
N PHE A 329 -9.89 10.23 1.21
CA PHE A 329 -9.01 10.49 2.35
C PHE A 329 -9.67 11.36 3.41
N GLU A 330 -10.45 12.35 2.99
CA GLU A 330 -11.18 13.24 3.87
C GLU A 330 -12.53 12.61 4.24
N TYR A 331 -12.73 12.41 5.53
CA TYR A 331 -14.00 11.93 6.10
C TYR A 331 -14.56 10.70 5.36
N PRO A 332 -13.78 9.61 5.14
CA PRO A 332 -14.29 8.42 4.48
C PRO A 332 -15.55 7.91 5.16
N HIS A 333 -16.50 7.41 4.37
CA HIS A 333 -17.63 6.71 4.96
C HIS A 333 -17.09 5.46 5.66
N ILE A 334 -17.49 5.25 6.91
CA ILE A 334 -17.05 4.10 7.70
C ILE A 334 -17.66 2.83 7.08
N TYR A 335 -16.80 1.90 6.66
CA TYR A 335 -17.24 0.60 6.16
C TYR A 335 -17.93 -0.19 7.28
N LYS A 336 -19.07 -0.81 6.96
CA LYS A 336 -19.93 -1.42 7.96
C LYS A 336 -19.36 -2.77 8.37
N VAL A 337 -18.96 -2.87 9.64
CA VAL A 337 -18.57 -4.13 10.28
C VAL A 337 -19.49 -4.41 11.45
N GLY A 338 -20.10 -5.60 11.47
CA GLY A 338 -21.07 -6.00 12.48
C GLY A 338 -20.85 -7.42 12.97
N ILE A 339 -21.67 -7.83 13.93
CA ILE A 339 -21.62 -9.16 14.53
C ILE A 339 -22.99 -9.86 14.41
N SER A 340 -23.00 -11.19 14.38
CA SER A 340 -24.25 -11.95 14.46
C SER A 340 -24.93 -11.76 15.81
N LYS A 341 -26.25 -12.00 15.85
CA LYS A 341 -27.03 -11.97 17.10
C LYS A 341 -26.48 -12.97 18.12
N LYS A 342 -26.18 -14.20 17.70
CA LYS A 342 -25.63 -15.24 18.58
C LYS A 342 -24.28 -14.84 19.17
N LEU A 343 -23.39 -14.27 18.35
CA LEU A 343 -22.08 -13.79 18.84
C LEU A 343 -22.24 -12.62 19.82
N MET A 344 -23.16 -11.71 19.54
CA MET A 344 -23.48 -10.59 20.44
C MET A 344 -24.00 -11.09 21.80
N GLU A 345 -24.94 -12.02 21.79
CA GLU A 345 -25.52 -12.62 23.00
C GLU A 345 -24.45 -13.40 23.79
N ALA A 346 -23.60 -14.17 23.12
CA ALA A 346 -22.50 -14.90 23.76
C ALA A 346 -21.52 -13.94 24.46
N ARG A 347 -21.14 -12.85 23.79
CA ARG A 347 -20.31 -11.79 24.38
C ARG A 347 -20.99 -11.18 25.61
N ASP A 348 -22.24 -10.76 25.47
CA ASP A 348 -22.96 -10.04 26.53
C ASP A 348 -23.21 -10.94 27.75
N ALA A 349 -23.47 -12.24 27.53
CA ALA A 349 -23.58 -13.22 28.60
C ALA A 349 -22.28 -13.38 29.38
N MET A 350 -21.13 -13.50 28.68
CA MET A 350 -19.83 -13.55 29.35
C MET A 350 -19.55 -12.26 30.13
N VAL A 351 -19.85 -11.09 29.57
CA VAL A 351 -19.66 -9.81 30.28
C VAL A 351 -20.48 -9.76 31.58
N ARG A 352 -21.75 -10.18 31.56
CA ARG A 352 -22.60 -10.24 32.76
C ARG A 352 -22.03 -11.21 33.80
N GLN A 353 -21.68 -12.42 33.39
CA GLN A 353 -21.12 -13.45 34.26
C GLN A 353 -19.85 -12.96 34.98
N PHE A 354 -18.95 -12.27 34.29
CA PHE A 354 -17.72 -11.76 34.89
C PHE A 354 -17.92 -10.50 35.75
N ARG A 355 -18.98 -9.72 35.51
CA ARG A 355 -19.34 -8.55 36.33
C ARG A 355 -20.20 -8.89 37.55
N GLY A 356 -20.70 -10.12 37.64
CA GLY A 356 -21.60 -10.54 38.71
C GLY A 356 -23.00 -9.91 38.61
N GLU A 357 -23.42 -9.57 37.38
CA GLU A 357 -24.75 -9.02 37.07
C GLU A 357 -25.66 -10.19 36.64
N ASP A 358 -26.03 -11.07 37.59
CA ASP A 358 -27.01 -12.15 37.39
C ASP A 358 -28.42 -11.74 37.86
#